data_AF-F8NQ31-F1
#
_entry.id   AF-F8NQ31-F1
#
_cell.length_a   1.000
_cell.length_b   1.000
_cell.length_c   1.000
_cell.angle_alpha   90.00
_cell.angle_beta   90.00
_cell.angle_gamma   90.00
#
_symmetry.space_group_name_H-M   'P 1'
#
loop_
_entity.id
_entity.type
_entity.pdbx_description
1 polymer ?
#
loop_
_entity_poly.entity_id
_entity_poly.type
_entity_poly.pdbx_seq_one_letter_code
_entity_poly.pdbx_strand_id
1 'polypeptide(L)'
;MRLLKRILAITAFSAAGITFVLFSFPLYRFFHILWMLTNIGPSFHGLSASEAQMTSSVHEVLEYAVSSLLRPTGSARETSIKPQINSTIAEIEALQNIFTCYFNHIPTRAQGHTRPSYGRCNTSVPVTSNVNQGSITNRFSQELAITGAVGMQFVLSQSLLPLSDASAWQYNSPVIDPLTDVRVRDNYWLRHARSADVILLNRGPLPAPASTYASHSGNWSYAKDLPTYLEAIRPNSWEDQPFIYDNKHMQTRLLVNAALHVTLTSFLPSLVQTLNALHHDVNLRHKLVIWHDSHFMHQSHSDKKPRLRRHHFLGDYLLFRGHLQIAEDPWKFYHNAQVYMQNYAIRRLLPHFGIQYLPL
;
A
#
# COMPACT_ATOMS: atom_id res chain seq x y z
N MET A 1 -29.76 -16.16 -47.92
CA MET A 1 -29.69 -14.69 -47.68
C MET A 1 -29.82 -14.24 -46.22
N ARG A 2 -30.75 -14.76 -45.40
CA ARG A 2 -30.91 -14.30 -44.00
C ARG A 2 -29.71 -14.62 -43.08
N LEU A 3 -29.02 -15.74 -43.31
CA LEU A 3 -27.82 -16.13 -42.55
C LEU A 3 -26.62 -15.21 -42.84
N LEU A 4 -26.43 -14.82 -44.11
CA LEU A 4 -25.34 -13.93 -44.52
C LEU A 4 -25.46 -12.52 -43.91
N LYS A 5 -26.69 -12.00 -43.79
CA LYS A 5 -26.95 -10.71 -43.11
C LYS A 5 -26.62 -10.76 -41.61
N ARG A 6 -26.81 -11.91 -40.94
CA ARG A 6 -26.47 -12.08 -39.52
C ARG A 6 -24.96 -12.18 -39.30
N ILE A 7 -24.24 -12.88 -40.19
CA ILE A 7 -22.79 -13.00 -40.11
C ILE A 7 -22.12 -11.63 -40.36
N LEU A 8 -22.58 -10.88 -41.37
CA LEU A 8 -22.08 -9.52 -41.66
C LEU A 8 -22.34 -8.53 -40.52
N ALA A 9 -23.50 -8.62 -39.85
CA ALA A 9 -23.81 -7.77 -38.69
C ALA A 9 -22.90 -8.06 -37.49
N ILE A 10 -22.57 -9.34 -37.24
CA ILE A 10 -21.68 -9.74 -36.13
C ILE A 10 -20.24 -9.29 -36.40
N THR A 11 -19.75 -9.43 -37.63
CA THR A 11 -18.40 -8.96 -37.99
C THR A 11 -18.28 -7.44 -38.00
N ALA A 12 -19.35 -6.72 -38.37
CA ALA A 12 -19.35 -5.25 -38.32
C ALA A 12 -19.38 -4.74 -36.86
N PHE A 13 -20.08 -5.42 -35.95
CA PHE A 13 -20.13 -5.06 -34.54
C PHE A 13 -18.81 -5.35 -33.81
N SER A 14 -18.13 -6.47 -34.15
CA SER A 14 -16.81 -6.77 -33.57
C SER A 14 -15.72 -5.83 -34.09
N ALA A 15 -15.77 -5.46 -35.38
CA ALA A 15 -14.84 -4.49 -35.93
C ALA A 15 -15.04 -3.10 -35.30
N ALA A 16 -16.28 -2.60 -35.20
CA ALA A 16 -16.55 -1.30 -34.60
C ALA A 16 -16.16 -1.22 -33.11
N GLY A 17 -16.38 -2.29 -32.34
CA GLY A 17 -15.95 -2.36 -30.94
C GLY A 17 -14.43 -2.37 -30.76
N ILE A 18 -13.70 -3.10 -31.62
CA ILE A 18 -12.23 -3.18 -31.58
C ILE A 18 -11.61 -1.86 -32.04
N THR A 19 -12.14 -1.22 -33.09
CA THR A 19 -11.66 0.08 -33.56
C THR A 19 -11.93 1.18 -32.52
N PHE A 20 -13.06 1.14 -31.82
CA PHE A 20 -13.36 2.12 -30.76
C PHE A 20 -12.41 1.99 -29.56
N VAL A 21 -12.05 0.77 -29.15
CA VAL A 21 -11.09 0.53 -28.05
C VAL A 21 -9.66 0.92 -28.46
N LEU A 22 -9.27 0.71 -29.71
CA LEU A 22 -7.93 1.06 -30.20
C LEU A 22 -7.74 2.56 -30.46
N PHE A 23 -8.79 3.30 -30.85
CA PHE A 23 -8.70 4.75 -31.07
C PHE A 23 -8.95 5.60 -29.82
N SER A 24 -9.70 5.10 -28.82
CA SER A 24 -9.96 5.85 -27.60
C SER A 24 -8.80 5.85 -26.61
N PHE A 25 -7.95 4.83 -26.62
CA PHE A 25 -6.76 4.75 -25.75
C PHE A 25 -5.72 5.87 -25.98
N PRO A 26 -5.28 6.16 -27.21
CA PRO A 26 -4.29 7.22 -27.44
C PRO A 26 -4.86 8.65 -27.22
N LEU A 27 -6.13 8.89 -27.55
CA LEU A 27 -6.80 10.18 -27.30
C LEU A 27 -7.02 10.39 -25.80
N TYR A 28 -7.49 9.37 -25.06
CA TYR A 28 -7.59 9.44 -23.60
C TYR A 28 -6.23 9.70 -22.96
N ARG A 29 -5.16 9.05 -23.42
CA ARG A 29 -3.79 9.32 -22.95
C ARG A 29 -3.32 10.75 -23.25
N PHE A 30 -3.57 11.24 -24.46
CA PHE A 30 -3.23 12.63 -24.81
C PHE A 30 -3.98 13.62 -23.91
N PHE A 31 -5.28 13.42 -23.70
CA PHE A 31 -6.07 14.26 -22.81
C PHE A 31 -5.72 14.07 -21.34
N HIS A 32 -5.29 12.89 -20.89
CA HIS A 32 -4.88 12.65 -19.50
C HIS A 32 -3.50 13.24 -19.20
N ILE A 33 -2.55 13.14 -20.14
CA ILE A 33 -1.24 13.83 -20.06
C ILE A 33 -1.46 15.33 -20.13
N LEU A 34 -2.30 15.82 -21.04
CA LEU A 34 -2.64 17.24 -21.14
C LEU A 34 -3.36 17.72 -19.88
N TRP A 35 -4.32 16.95 -19.36
CA TRP A 35 -5.05 17.25 -18.12
C TRP A 35 -4.13 17.26 -16.90
N MET A 36 -3.17 16.33 -16.82
CA MET A 36 -2.09 16.37 -15.82
C MET A 36 -1.28 17.65 -16.01
N LEU A 37 -0.78 17.94 -17.20
CA LEU A 37 0.03 19.14 -17.48
C LEU A 37 -0.74 20.46 -17.21
N THR A 38 -2.06 20.49 -17.37
CA THR A 38 -2.89 21.69 -17.14
C THR A 38 -3.45 21.81 -15.73
N ASN A 39 -3.63 20.71 -14.98
CA ASN A 39 -4.11 20.72 -13.59
C ASN A 39 -3.00 20.51 -12.55
N ILE A 40 -1.78 20.25 -13.02
CA ILE A 40 -0.57 20.46 -12.23
C ILE A 40 -0.48 21.97 -11.97
N GLY A 41 -0.88 22.38 -10.76
CA GLY A 41 -0.70 23.76 -10.30
C GLY A 41 0.78 24.19 -10.35
N PRO A 42 1.09 25.47 -10.12
CA PRO A 42 2.42 26.09 -10.28
C PRO A 42 3.56 25.53 -9.39
N SER A 43 3.40 24.34 -8.80
CA SER A 43 4.32 23.68 -7.88
C SER A 43 5.33 22.74 -8.56
N PHE A 44 5.28 22.54 -9.88
CA PHE A 44 6.13 21.59 -10.61
C PHE A 44 7.29 22.24 -11.39
N HIS A 45 7.71 23.45 -11.03
CA HIS A 45 8.92 24.07 -11.55
C HIS A 45 10.16 23.34 -11.02
N GLY A 46 10.56 22.24 -11.67
CA GLY A 46 11.87 21.63 -11.43
C GLY A 46 12.02 20.13 -11.72
N LEU A 47 10.97 19.43 -12.15
CA LEU A 47 11.12 18.05 -12.62
C LEU A 47 11.75 17.98 -14.00
N SER A 48 12.64 17.01 -14.21
CA SER A 48 13.02 16.66 -15.59
C SER A 48 11.83 16.02 -16.31
N ALA A 49 11.73 16.20 -17.63
CA ALA A 49 10.66 15.56 -18.42
C ALA A 49 10.66 14.03 -18.26
N SER A 50 11.84 13.43 -18.09
CA SER A 50 12.02 11.99 -17.90
C SER A 50 11.40 11.48 -16.59
N GLU A 51 11.45 12.30 -15.54
CA GLU A 51 10.95 11.99 -14.21
C GLU A 51 9.43 12.02 -14.15
N ALA A 52 8.82 13.11 -14.62
CA ALA A 52 7.37 13.25 -14.68
C ALA A 52 6.73 12.09 -15.44
N GLN A 53 7.41 11.65 -16.50
CA GLN A 53 6.95 10.53 -17.30
C GLN A 53 7.08 9.18 -16.62
N MET A 54 8.16 8.94 -15.86
CA MET A 54 8.28 7.71 -15.08
C MET A 54 7.12 7.60 -14.08
N THR A 55 6.79 8.68 -13.38
CA THR A 55 5.63 8.72 -12.49
C THR A 55 4.32 8.46 -13.22
N SER A 56 4.10 9.10 -14.37
CA SER A 56 2.90 8.86 -15.17
C SER A 56 2.80 7.40 -15.63
N SER A 57 3.92 6.78 -15.99
CA SER A 57 3.96 5.38 -16.41
C SER A 57 3.63 4.45 -15.24
N VAL A 58 4.19 4.70 -14.05
CA VAL A 58 3.87 3.95 -12.84
C VAL A 58 2.38 4.04 -12.51
N HIS A 59 1.79 5.23 -12.60
CA HIS A 59 0.34 5.42 -12.40
C HIS A 59 -0.47 4.60 -13.36
N GLU A 60 -0.14 4.64 -14.65
CA GLU A 60 -0.88 3.89 -15.65
C GLU A 60 -0.83 2.38 -15.40
N VAL A 61 0.34 1.82 -15.05
CA VAL A 61 0.46 0.41 -14.67
C VAL A 61 -0.44 0.09 -13.48
N LEU A 62 -0.39 0.92 -12.44
CA LEU A 62 -1.17 0.70 -11.21
C LEU A 62 -2.67 0.85 -11.46
N GLU A 63 -3.11 1.82 -12.26
CA GLU A 63 -4.51 1.99 -12.64
C GLU A 63 -5.03 0.78 -13.40
N TYR A 64 -4.25 0.29 -14.36
CA TYR A 64 -4.59 -0.92 -15.10
C TYR A 64 -4.70 -2.14 -14.17
N ALA A 65 -3.75 -2.31 -13.25
CA ALA A 65 -3.74 -3.41 -12.29
C ALA A 65 -4.94 -3.34 -11.33
N VAL A 66 -5.18 -2.18 -10.71
CA VAL A 66 -6.32 -1.95 -9.81
C VAL A 66 -7.64 -2.18 -10.54
N SER A 67 -7.80 -1.61 -11.74
CA SER A 67 -8.99 -1.80 -12.55
C SER A 67 -9.21 -3.28 -12.90
N SER A 68 -8.15 -4.02 -13.17
CA SER A 68 -8.24 -5.46 -13.47
C SER A 68 -8.65 -6.29 -12.25
N LEU A 69 -8.19 -5.92 -11.04
CA LEU A 69 -8.59 -6.57 -9.79
C LEU A 69 -10.06 -6.29 -9.43
N LEU A 70 -10.58 -5.13 -9.83
CA LEU A 70 -11.97 -4.72 -9.56
C LEU A 70 -12.97 -5.25 -10.60
N ARG A 71 -12.50 -5.82 -11.72
CA ARG A 71 -13.42 -6.37 -12.73
C ARG A 71 -14.18 -7.56 -12.15
N PRO A 72 -15.53 -7.53 -12.12
CA PRO A 72 -16.30 -8.63 -11.62
C PRO A 72 -16.03 -9.87 -12.47
N THR A 73 -15.55 -10.93 -11.82
CA THR A 73 -15.31 -12.25 -12.42
C THR A 73 -16.64 -12.99 -12.64
N GLY A 74 -17.53 -12.42 -13.48
CA GLY A 74 -18.74 -13.08 -13.96
C GLY A 74 -19.99 -12.96 -13.05
N SER A 75 -21.04 -12.35 -13.61
CA SER A 75 -22.48 -12.46 -13.28
C SER A 75 -23.01 -12.18 -11.84
N ALA A 76 -22.17 -11.88 -10.85
CA ALA A 76 -22.68 -11.53 -9.52
C ALA A 76 -23.35 -10.14 -9.53
N ARG A 77 -24.67 -10.12 -9.28
CA ARG A 77 -25.49 -8.90 -9.12
C ARG A 77 -24.89 -7.98 -8.05
N GLU A 78 -24.60 -6.73 -8.42
CA GLU A 78 -24.25 -5.66 -7.49
C GLU A 78 -25.36 -5.45 -6.46
N THR A 79 -25.11 -5.84 -5.21
CA THR A 79 -25.86 -5.30 -4.07
C THR A 79 -25.22 -3.99 -3.67
N SER A 80 -25.87 -2.87 -4.00
CA SER A 80 -25.47 -1.52 -3.61
C SER A 80 -25.47 -1.38 -2.08
N ILE A 81 -24.31 -1.51 -1.44
CA ILE A 81 -24.11 -1.16 -0.03
C ILE A 81 -23.86 0.35 0.04
N LYS A 82 -24.84 1.10 0.58
CA LYS A 82 -24.64 2.51 0.92
C LYS A 82 -23.96 2.60 2.29
N PRO A 83 -22.78 3.24 2.42
CA PRO A 83 -22.16 3.44 3.71
C PRO A 83 -22.89 4.53 4.53
N GLN A 84 -23.17 4.25 5.81
CA GLN A 84 -23.56 5.24 6.82
C GLN A 84 -22.32 6.11 7.15
N ILE A 85 -22.20 7.29 6.54
CA ILE A 85 -20.97 8.12 6.59
C ILE A 85 -21.01 9.24 7.65
N ASN A 86 -22.18 9.64 8.18
CA ASN A 86 -22.28 10.93 8.87
C ASN A 86 -21.98 10.90 10.39
N SER A 87 -22.02 9.74 11.05
CA SER A 87 -21.62 9.64 12.48
C SER A 87 -20.14 9.34 12.68
N THR A 88 -19.41 9.01 11.61
CA THR A 88 -18.03 8.51 11.68
C THR A 88 -16.93 9.58 11.68
N ILE A 89 -17.20 10.82 11.22
CA ILE A 89 -16.12 11.81 11.01
C ILE A 89 -15.46 12.26 12.32
N ALA A 90 -16.25 12.57 13.35
CA ALA A 90 -15.71 12.98 14.66
C ALA A 90 -14.95 11.84 15.38
N GLU A 91 -15.42 10.59 15.21
CA GLU A 91 -14.72 9.41 15.72
C GLU A 91 -13.40 9.17 14.98
N ILE A 92 -13.37 9.37 13.65
CA ILE A 92 -12.14 9.29 12.86
C ILE A 92 -11.13 10.35 13.29
N GLU A 93 -11.54 11.60 13.49
CA GLU A 93 -10.63 12.67 13.94
C GLU A 93 -10.09 12.42 15.36
N ALA A 94 -10.92 11.90 16.26
CA ALA A 94 -10.46 11.48 17.59
C ALA A 94 -9.46 10.32 17.51
N LEU A 95 -9.74 9.31 16.68
CA LEU A 95 -8.84 8.19 16.41
C LEU A 95 -7.53 8.66 15.75
N GLN A 96 -7.58 9.60 14.80
CA GLN A 96 -6.40 10.23 14.20
C GLN A 96 -5.49 10.84 15.25
N ASN A 97 -6.05 11.62 16.17
CA ASN A 97 -5.27 12.27 17.22
C ASN A 97 -4.67 11.25 18.20
N ILE A 98 -5.42 10.21 18.58
CA ILE A 98 -4.93 9.12 19.44
C ILE A 98 -3.81 8.36 18.75
N PHE A 99 -3.99 7.97 17.48
CA PHE A 99 -2.99 7.22 16.72
C PHE A 99 -1.76 8.06 16.40
N THR A 100 -1.92 9.31 16.01
CA THR A 100 -0.79 10.23 15.76
C THR A 100 0.03 10.40 17.03
N CYS A 101 -0.61 10.56 18.19
CA CYS A 101 0.09 10.62 19.48
C CYS A 101 0.80 9.30 19.79
N TYR A 102 0.10 8.17 19.67
CA TYR A 102 0.65 6.86 20.01
C TYR A 102 1.81 6.47 19.10
N PHE A 103 1.63 6.50 17.77
CA PHE A 103 2.62 6.04 16.79
C PHE A 103 3.80 6.99 16.64
N ASN A 104 3.63 8.32 16.81
CA ASN A 104 4.76 9.24 16.84
C ASN A 104 5.63 9.07 18.10
N HIS A 105 5.10 8.42 19.14
CA HIS A 105 5.82 8.13 20.38
C HIS A 105 6.30 6.68 20.50
N ILE A 106 5.98 5.80 19.55
CA ILE A 106 6.68 4.52 19.44
C ILE A 106 8.03 4.80 18.76
N PRO A 107 9.17 4.63 19.45
CA PRO A 107 10.46 4.73 18.78
C PRO A 107 10.51 3.68 17.67
N THR A 108 10.77 4.13 16.44
CA THR A 108 11.01 3.30 15.25
C THR A 108 12.25 2.44 15.46
N ARG A 109 12.08 1.34 16.20
CA ARG A 109 13.14 0.41 16.57
C ARG A 109 13.31 -0.65 15.50
N ALA A 110 13.70 -0.23 14.30
CA ALA A 110 14.20 -1.11 13.27
C ALA A 110 15.73 -1.22 13.42
N GLN A 111 16.19 -1.92 14.48
CA GLN A 111 17.51 -2.56 14.64
C GLN A 111 17.76 -2.85 16.13
N GLY A 112 18.04 -4.12 16.48
CA GLY A 112 18.66 -4.49 17.75
C GLY A 112 17.76 -5.13 18.81
N HIS A 113 18.09 -6.37 19.15
CA HIS A 113 17.51 -7.22 20.18
C HIS A 113 17.45 -6.56 21.57
N THR A 114 16.27 -6.24 22.08
CA THR A 114 15.93 -6.28 23.52
C THR A 114 14.42 -6.20 23.67
N ARG A 115 13.83 -7.08 24.50
CA ARG A 115 12.40 -7.06 24.83
C ARG A 115 12.04 -5.70 25.47
N PRO A 116 10.96 -5.03 25.04
CA PRO A 116 10.54 -3.78 25.66
C PRO A 116 9.91 -4.02 27.04
N SER A 117 10.30 -3.20 28.01
CA SER A 117 9.49 -2.86 29.17
C SER A 117 8.42 -1.90 28.69
N TYR A 118 7.14 -2.27 28.77
CA TYR A 118 6.04 -1.41 28.36
C TYR A 118 5.97 -0.17 29.28
N GLY A 119 6.26 1.01 28.73
CA GLY A 119 5.98 2.29 29.37
C GLY A 119 4.47 2.51 29.41
N ARG A 120 3.91 2.50 30.61
CA ARG A 120 2.50 2.79 30.88
C ARG A 120 2.30 4.30 30.77
N CYS A 121 1.52 4.80 29.80
CA CYS A 121 0.96 6.15 29.86
C CYS A 121 -0.09 6.17 30.98
N ASN A 122 0.37 6.36 32.22
CA ASN A 122 -0.49 6.44 33.39
C ASN A 122 -1.09 7.83 33.52
N THR A 123 -2.39 7.96 33.26
CA THR A 123 -3.27 8.78 34.10
C THR A 123 -3.79 7.88 35.21
N SER A 124 -2.98 7.64 36.25
CA SER A 124 -3.32 6.69 37.32
C SER A 124 -3.98 7.37 38.53
N VAL A 125 -5.18 6.91 38.87
CA VAL A 125 -5.70 6.89 40.25
C VAL A 125 -5.28 5.55 40.87
N PRO A 126 -4.81 5.49 42.13
CA PRO A 126 -4.33 4.24 42.72
C PRO A 126 -5.51 3.41 43.25
N VAL A 127 -5.57 2.14 42.85
CA VAL A 127 -6.51 1.15 43.42
C VAL A 127 -5.71 -0.07 43.89
N THR A 128 -5.84 -0.38 45.17
CA THR A 128 -5.35 -1.61 45.81
C THR A 128 -6.46 -2.65 45.83
N SER A 129 -6.21 -3.89 45.39
CA SER A 129 -6.81 -5.09 46.00
C SER A 129 -6.37 -6.40 45.34
N ASN A 130 -6.09 -7.39 46.21
CA ASN A 130 -5.92 -8.81 45.91
C ASN A 130 -7.22 -9.40 45.34
N VAL A 131 -7.19 -9.98 44.13
CA VAL A 131 -8.34 -10.71 43.57
C VAL A 131 -7.94 -11.96 42.79
N ASN A 132 -8.65 -13.06 43.11
CA ASN A 132 -8.62 -14.38 42.48
C ASN A 132 -8.84 -14.32 40.96
N GLN A 133 -8.04 -15.08 40.20
CA GLN A 133 -7.86 -14.97 38.75
C GLN A 133 -9.05 -15.40 37.86
N GLY A 134 -10.21 -15.73 38.43
CA GLY A 134 -11.39 -16.21 37.67
C GLY A 134 -12.30 -15.13 37.07
N SER A 135 -12.07 -13.84 37.33
CA SER A 135 -12.99 -12.74 36.97
C SER A 135 -12.26 -11.50 36.42
N ILE A 136 -11.14 -11.70 35.72
CA ILE A 136 -10.29 -10.60 35.25
C ILE A 136 -10.88 -9.92 34.01
N THR A 137 -11.52 -10.68 33.11
CA THR A 137 -12.09 -10.13 31.87
C THR A 137 -13.27 -9.20 32.13
N ASN A 138 -14.16 -9.56 33.06
CA ASN A 138 -15.37 -8.78 33.33
C ASN A 138 -15.06 -7.47 34.09
N ARG A 139 -14.07 -7.48 35.01
CA ARG A 139 -13.62 -6.26 35.69
C ARG A 139 -12.94 -5.28 34.76
N PHE A 140 -12.09 -5.76 33.84
CA PHE A 140 -11.38 -4.89 32.92
C PHE A 140 -12.36 -4.15 31.98
N SER A 141 -13.38 -4.83 31.45
CA SER A 141 -14.42 -4.20 30.64
C SER A 141 -15.24 -3.15 31.41
N GLN A 142 -15.55 -3.41 32.69
CA GLN A 142 -16.24 -2.44 33.54
C GLN A 142 -15.37 -1.21 33.84
N GLU A 143 -14.09 -1.40 34.13
CA GLU A 143 -13.16 -0.30 34.40
C GLU A 143 -12.94 0.59 33.18
N LEU A 144 -12.80 0.00 31.99
CA LEU A 144 -12.75 0.74 30.73
C LEU A 144 -14.04 1.53 30.48
N ALA A 145 -15.22 0.92 30.73
CA ALA A 145 -16.50 1.61 30.58
C ALA A 145 -16.67 2.77 31.56
N ILE A 146 -16.24 2.61 32.82
CA ILE A 146 -16.32 3.65 33.86
C ILE A 146 -15.37 4.81 33.56
N THR A 147 -14.18 4.52 33.05
CA THR A 147 -13.16 5.53 32.75
C THR A 147 -13.32 6.16 31.37
N GLY A 148 -14.20 5.62 30.52
CA GLY A 148 -14.26 5.97 29.10
C GLY A 148 -12.97 5.61 28.35
N ALA A 149 -12.16 4.70 28.90
CA ALA A 149 -10.89 4.30 28.31
C ALA A 149 -11.12 3.28 27.19
N VAL A 150 -10.31 3.39 26.15
CA VAL A 150 -10.33 2.47 25.01
C VAL A 150 -9.20 1.44 25.18
N GLY A 151 -9.54 0.15 25.09
CA GLY A 151 -8.56 -0.92 25.06
C GLY A 151 -8.01 -1.11 23.64
N MET A 152 -6.70 -0.95 23.45
CA MET A 152 -6.04 -1.22 22.17
C MET A 152 -5.30 -2.56 22.24
N GLN A 153 -5.58 -3.46 21.29
CA GLN A 153 -4.81 -4.69 21.10
C GLN A 153 -4.00 -4.58 19.81
N PHE A 154 -2.70 -4.86 19.90
CA PHE A 154 -1.80 -4.82 18.76
C PHE A 154 -1.37 -6.24 18.37
N VAL A 155 -1.54 -6.58 17.09
CA VAL A 155 -1.05 -7.84 16.52
C VAL A 155 -0.08 -7.49 15.40
N LEU A 156 1.20 -7.77 15.62
CA LEU A 156 2.22 -7.60 14.59
C LEU A 156 2.13 -8.76 13.60
N SER A 157 1.88 -8.52 12.33
CA SER A 157 1.96 -9.55 11.28
C SER A 157 2.73 -8.98 10.10
N GLN A 158 3.63 -9.77 9.50
CA GLN A 158 4.43 -9.29 8.37
C GLN A 158 3.67 -9.38 7.05
N SER A 159 2.84 -10.40 6.89
CA SER A 159 1.79 -10.44 5.88
C SER A 159 0.42 -10.37 6.55
N LEU A 160 -0.56 -9.76 5.90
CA LEU A 160 -1.95 -9.74 6.38
C LEU A 160 -2.67 -11.04 6.00
N LEU A 161 -1.98 -12.18 6.06
CA LEU A 161 -2.50 -13.47 5.65
C LEU A 161 -3.81 -13.80 6.41
N PRO A 162 -4.95 -13.97 5.72
CA PRO A 162 -6.25 -14.10 6.35
C PRO A 162 -6.75 -15.55 6.34
N LEU A 163 -5.92 -16.52 6.74
CA LEU A 163 -6.36 -17.92 6.85
C LEU A 163 -7.28 -18.08 8.07
N SER A 164 -8.40 -18.78 7.89
CA SER A 164 -9.37 -19.00 8.96
C SER A 164 -8.92 -20.03 10.01
N ASP A 165 -7.94 -20.87 9.67
CA ASP A 165 -7.44 -21.92 10.55
C ASP A 165 -6.22 -21.44 11.34
N ALA A 166 -6.35 -21.40 12.67
CA ALA A 166 -5.27 -21.04 13.59
C ALA A 166 -4.13 -22.07 13.61
N SER A 167 -4.42 -23.32 13.26
CA SER A 167 -3.46 -24.41 13.22
C SER A 167 -2.65 -24.45 11.92
N ALA A 168 -3.00 -23.60 10.95
CA ALA A 168 -2.27 -23.45 9.70
C ALA A 168 -0.78 -23.23 9.97
N TRP A 169 0.07 -24.00 9.28
CA TRP A 169 1.52 -24.00 9.52
C TRP A 169 2.15 -22.62 9.30
N GLN A 170 1.57 -21.78 8.45
CA GLN A 170 2.00 -20.41 8.19
C GLN A 170 1.98 -19.52 9.45
N TYR A 171 1.09 -19.80 10.41
CA TYR A 171 1.04 -19.08 11.70
C TYR A 171 1.94 -19.69 12.76
N ASN A 172 2.29 -20.97 12.63
CA ASN A 172 2.98 -21.74 13.65
C ASN A 172 4.46 -21.97 13.34
N SER A 173 4.91 -21.62 12.13
CA SER A 173 6.29 -21.80 11.70
C SER A 173 6.77 -20.58 10.91
N PRO A 174 8.04 -20.16 11.11
CA PRO A 174 8.64 -19.16 10.26
C PRO A 174 8.76 -19.69 8.83
N VAL A 175 8.45 -18.83 7.84
CA VAL A 175 8.53 -19.18 6.43
C VAL A 175 9.54 -18.25 5.77
N ILE A 176 10.40 -18.76 4.89
CA ILE A 176 11.23 -17.90 4.05
C ILE A 176 10.39 -17.54 2.83
N ASP A 177 10.15 -16.24 2.62
CA ASP A 177 9.44 -15.79 1.43
C ASP A 177 10.31 -16.06 0.20
N PRO A 178 9.85 -16.86 -0.77
CA PRO A 178 10.67 -17.23 -1.93
C PRO A 178 11.07 -16.03 -2.80
N LEU A 179 10.32 -14.91 -2.74
CA LEU A 179 10.64 -13.72 -3.54
C LEU A 179 11.74 -12.87 -2.90
N THR A 180 11.68 -12.69 -1.58
CA THR A 180 12.60 -11.81 -0.86
C THR A 180 13.72 -12.57 -0.15
N ASP A 181 13.62 -13.89 -0.03
CA ASP A 181 14.53 -14.70 0.81
C ASP A 181 14.62 -14.18 2.27
N VAL A 182 13.60 -13.41 2.69
CA VAL A 182 13.50 -12.89 4.05
C VAL A 182 12.56 -13.79 4.83
N ARG A 183 12.95 -14.08 6.07
CA ARG A 183 12.12 -14.81 7.02
C ARG A 183 10.88 -13.98 7.37
N VAL A 184 9.72 -14.53 7.01
CA VAL A 184 8.40 -14.03 7.33
C VAL A 184 7.81 -14.80 8.52
N ARG A 185 7.07 -14.08 9.36
CA ARG A 185 6.30 -14.56 10.48
C ARG A 185 4.93 -13.89 10.45
N ASP A 186 3.92 -14.73 10.28
CA ASP A 186 2.53 -14.31 10.35
C ASP A 186 1.93 -14.73 11.68
N ASN A 187 0.98 -13.93 12.16
CA ASN A 187 0.21 -14.23 13.36
C ASN A 187 -1.27 -14.33 13.01
N TYR A 188 -2.01 -15.18 13.72
CA TYR A 188 -3.44 -15.38 13.51
C TYR A 188 -4.27 -14.17 14.02
N TRP A 189 -4.23 -13.08 13.27
CA TRP A 189 -4.84 -11.80 13.64
C TRP A 189 -6.37 -11.81 13.51
N LEU A 190 -6.94 -12.68 12.67
CA LEU A 190 -8.40 -12.77 12.47
C LEU A 190 -9.17 -13.06 13.76
N ARG A 191 -8.61 -13.87 14.68
CA ARG A 191 -9.24 -14.12 16.00
C ARG A 191 -9.47 -12.82 16.77
N HIS A 192 -8.44 -11.97 16.82
CA HIS A 192 -8.49 -10.70 17.54
C HIS A 192 -9.41 -9.70 16.82
N ALA A 193 -9.35 -9.67 15.49
CA ALA A 193 -10.24 -8.85 14.68
C ALA A 193 -11.72 -9.22 14.90
N ARG A 194 -12.06 -10.50 15.04
CA ARG A 194 -13.43 -10.97 15.33
C ARG A 194 -13.96 -10.54 16.68
N SER A 195 -13.10 -10.22 17.64
CA SER A 195 -13.51 -9.67 18.95
C SER A 195 -13.42 -8.14 19.07
N ALA A 196 -12.76 -7.44 18.15
CA ALA A 196 -12.53 -5.99 18.25
C ALA A 196 -13.72 -5.16 17.74
N ASP A 197 -13.95 -3.95 18.28
CA ASP A 197 -14.99 -3.05 17.74
C ASP A 197 -14.50 -2.29 16.50
N VAL A 198 -13.23 -1.87 16.54
CA VAL A 198 -12.54 -1.16 15.46
C VAL A 198 -11.30 -1.94 15.06
N ILE A 199 -11.07 -2.07 13.76
CA ILE A 199 -9.92 -2.77 13.20
C ILE A 199 -9.04 -1.76 12.48
N LEU A 200 -7.83 -1.54 12.99
CA LEU A 200 -6.81 -0.76 12.30
C LEU A 200 -5.84 -1.72 11.59
N LEU A 201 -5.77 -1.62 10.27
CA LEU A 201 -4.87 -2.42 9.44
C LEU A 201 -3.76 -1.54 8.88
N ASN A 202 -2.55 -2.09 8.85
CA ASN A 202 -1.43 -1.52 8.12
C ASN A 202 -0.63 -2.67 7.50
N ARG A 203 -0.17 -2.48 6.27
CA ARG A 203 0.83 -3.33 5.67
C ARG A 203 1.92 -2.46 5.05
N GLY A 204 3.11 -2.54 5.63
CA GLY A 204 4.29 -1.89 5.11
C GLY A 204 4.80 -2.50 3.80
N PRO A 205 5.77 -1.84 3.15
CA PRO A 205 6.50 -2.40 2.03
C PRO A 205 7.16 -3.74 2.33
N LEU A 206 7.31 -4.55 1.28
CA LEU A 206 8.08 -5.78 1.39
C LEU A 206 9.58 -5.42 1.40
N PRO A 207 10.40 -6.12 2.20
CA PRO A 207 11.84 -5.88 2.18
C PRO A 207 12.42 -6.20 0.80
N ALA A 208 13.58 -5.62 0.49
CA ALA A 208 14.31 -6.04 -0.70
C ALA A 208 14.83 -7.49 -0.52
N PRO A 209 15.10 -8.22 -1.61
CA PRO A 209 15.64 -9.56 -1.49
C PRO A 209 16.93 -9.60 -0.67
N ALA A 210 17.14 -10.63 0.15
CA ALA A 210 18.30 -10.76 1.02
C ALA A 210 19.62 -10.68 0.24
N SER A 211 19.64 -11.22 -0.98
CA SER A 211 20.77 -11.15 -1.91
C SER A 211 21.18 -9.71 -2.26
N THR A 212 20.26 -8.74 -2.21
CA THR A 212 20.59 -7.33 -2.46
C THR A 212 21.54 -6.78 -1.42
N TYR A 213 21.51 -7.27 -0.18
CA TYR A 213 22.36 -6.79 0.93
C TYR A 213 23.80 -7.32 0.89
N ALA A 214 24.17 -8.12 -0.11
CA ALA A 214 25.49 -8.73 -0.21
C ALA A 214 26.64 -7.74 -0.50
N SER A 215 26.33 -6.51 -0.94
CA SER A 215 27.32 -5.46 -1.21
C SER A 215 26.90 -4.12 -0.60
N HIS A 216 27.86 -3.22 -0.39
CA HIS A 216 27.59 -1.90 0.21
C HIS A 216 26.65 -1.02 -0.63
N SER A 217 26.75 -1.11 -1.96
CA SER A 217 25.87 -0.42 -2.92
C SER A 217 24.63 -1.23 -3.31
N GLY A 218 24.48 -2.42 -2.75
CA GLY A 218 23.44 -3.38 -3.04
C GLY A 218 23.60 -4.12 -4.37
N ASN A 219 23.39 -5.44 -4.36
CA ASN A 219 23.36 -6.27 -5.56
C ASN A 219 21.94 -6.34 -6.14
N TRP A 220 21.62 -5.42 -7.06
CA TRP A 220 20.32 -5.34 -7.73
C TRP A 220 20.30 -6.05 -9.11
N SER A 221 21.15 -7.06 -9.29
CA SER A 221 21.22 -7.80 -10.56
C SER A 221 19.90 -8.47 -10.93
N TYR A 222 19.19 -9.05 -9.97
CA TYR A 222 17.89 -9.69 -10.20
C TYR A 222 16.86 -8.75 -10.84
N ALA A 223 16.95 -7.44 -10.57
CA ALA A 223 16.02 -6.46 -11.11
C ALA A 223 16.10 -6.33 -12.64
N LYS A 224 17.22 -6.76 -13.24
CA LYS A 224 17.44 -6.79 -14.69
C LYS A 224 16.66 -7.90 -15.38
N ASP A 225 16.38 -8.99 -14.66
CA ASP A 225 15.67 -10.16 -15.18
C ASP A 225 14.16 -10.06 -14.97
N LEU A 226 13.68 -8.98 -14.31
CA LEU A 226 12.27 -8.74 -14.09
C LEU A 226 11.58 -8.26 -15.38
N PRO A 227 10.28 -8.55 -15.55
CA PRO A 227 9.49 -7.94 -16.63
C PRO A 227 9.58 -6.41 -16.56
N THR A 228 9.81 -5.77 -17.71
CA THR A 228 9.92 -4.31 -17.75
C THR A 228 8.55 -3.65 -17.90
N TYR A 229 7.87 -3.43 -16.77
CA TYR A 229 6.54 -2.81 -16.74
C TYR A 229 6.54 -1.39 -17.33
N LEU A 230 7.64 -0.66 -17.10
CA LEU A 230 7.78 0.72 -17.56
C LEU A 230 8.06 0.83 -19.06
N GLU A 231 8.58 -0.24 -19.70
CA GLU A 231 8.87 -0.23 -21.13
C GLU A 231 7.69 -0.67 -21.98
N ALA A 232 6.83 -1.55 -21.44
CA ALA A 232 5.57 -1.93 -22.10
C ALA A 232 4.64 -0.72 -22.36
N ILE A 233 4.84 0.39 -21.65
CA ILE A 233 4.05 1.62 -21.79
C ILE A 233 4.75 2.66 -22.69
N ARG A 234 5.98 2.41 -23.14
CA ARG A 234 6.71 3.37 -23.99
C ARG A 234 6.01 3.57 -25.33
N PRO A 235 5.75 4.82 -25.75
CA PRO A 235 5.40 5.10 -27.12
C PRO A 235 6.60 4.79 -28.04
N ASN A 236 6.34 4.16 -29.19
CA ASN A 236 7.36 3.76 -30.19
C ASN A 236 8.27 4.90 -30.70
N SER A 237 7.97 6.17 -30.38
CA SER A 237 8.67 7.36 -30.86
C SER A 237 10.05 7.61 -30.22
N TRP A 238 10.60 6.65 -29.47
CA TRP A 238 11.72 6.87 -28.55
C TRP A 238 12.98 6.08 -28.88
N GLU A 239 12.95 5.26 -29.92
CA GLU A 239 14.10 4.45 -30.35
C GLU A 239 15.24 5.31 -30.93
N ASP A 240 14.97 6.56 -31.32
CA ASP A 240 15.94 7.38 -32.07
C ASP A 240 16.83 8.31 -31.23
N GLN A 241 16.66 8.35 -29.90
CA GLN A 241 17.56 9.12 -29.03
C GLN A 241 18.39 8.13 -28.21
N PRO A 242 19.69 7.92 -28.55
CA PRO A 242 20.62 7.24 -27.66
C PRO A 242 20.80 8.15 -26.44
N PHE A 243 19.88 8.04 -25.48
CA PHE A 243 20.06 8.62 -24.17
C PHE A 243 21.35 8.03 -23.63
N ILE A 244 22.38 8.87 -23.51
CA ILE A 244 23.56 8.58 -22.70
C ILE A 244 23.04 8.52 -21.27
N TYR A 245 22.50 7.36 -20.89
CA TYR A 245 21.98 7.15 -19.56
C TYR A 245 23.17 7.19 -18.60
N ASP A 246 23.21 8.20 -17.73
CA ASP A 246 24.01 8.12 -16.52
C ASP A 246 23.61 6.81 -15.81
N ASN A 247 24.61 6.04 -15.37
CA ASN A 247 24.42 4.81 -14.59
C ASN A 247 23.42 5.00 -13.45
N LYS A 248 23.33 6.22 -12.89
CA LYS A 248 22.34 6.59 -11.87
C LYS A 248 20.90 6.49 -12.36
N HIS A 249 20.56 7.04 -13.53
CA HIS A 249 19.20 6.96 -14.08
C HIS A 249 18.80 5.50 -14.38
N MET A 250 19.75 4.70 -14.87
CA MET A 250 19.51 3.28 -15.08
C MET A 250 19.20 2.57 -13.75
N GLN A 251 19.98 2.83 -12.71
CA GLN A 251 19.73 2.25 -11.38
C GLN A 251 18.39 2.70 -10.80
N THR A 252 18.01 3.97 -10.93
CA THR A 252 16.68 4.47 -10.54
C THR A 252 15.57 3.66 -11.20
N ARG A 253 15.63 3.51 -12.53
CA ARG A 253 14.62 2.77 -13.29
C ARG A 253 14.55 1.31 -12.87
N LEU A 254 15.69 0.67 -12.62
CA LEU A 254 15.76 -0.71 -12.12
C LEU A 254 15.09 -0.85 -10.75
N LEU A 255 15.38 0.05 -9.80
CA LEU A 255 14.80 0.01 -8.45
C LEU A 255 13.29 0.30 -8.47
N VAL A 256 12.84 1.25 -9.29
CA VAL A 256 11.41 1.52 -9.48
C VAL A 256 10.72 0.32 -10.12
N ASN A 257 11.33 -0.30 -11.15
CA ASN A 257 10.76 -1.49 -11.79
C ASN A 257 10.67 -2.66 -10.81
N ALA A 258 11.70 -2.86 -9.98
CA ALA A 258 11.68 -3.87 -8.92
C ALA A 258 10.60 -3.60 -7.87
N ALA A 259 10.47 -2.37 -7.38
CA ALA A 259 9.43 -1.98 -6.44
C ALA A 259 8.02 -2.18 -7.02
N LEU A 260 7.85 -1.85 -8.29
CA LEU A 260 6.60 -2.03 -9.03
C LEU A 260 6.28 -3.52 -9.20
N HIS A 261 7.26 -4.33 -9.60
CA HIS A 261 7.12 -5.77 -9.70
C HIS A 261 6.56 -6.38 -8.40
N VAL A 262 7.25 -6.14 -7.28
CA VAL A 262 6.84 -6.66 -5.96
C VAL A 262 5.46 -6.16 -5.54
N THR A 263 5.14 -4.90 -5.88
CA THR A 263 3.80 -4.34 -5.62
C THR A 263 2.72 -5.11 -6.38
N LEU A 264 2.96 -5.40 -7.67
CA LEU A 264 2.00 -6.06 -8.54
C LEU A 264 1.86 -7.57 -8.27
N THR A 265 2.96 -8.26 -8.01
CA THR A 265 2.97 -9.73 -7.89
C THR A 265 2.72 -10.23 -6.48
N SER A 266 3.04 -9.44 -5.46
CA SER A 266 2.98 -9.89 -4.07
C SER A 266 2.07 -9.04 -3.21
N PHE A 267 2.21 -7.72 -3.23
CA PHE A 267 1.43 -6.84 -2.37
C PHE A 267 -0.06 -6.82 -2.76
N LEU A 268 -0.37 -6.49 -4.02
CA LEU A 268 -1.76 -6.35 -4.47
C LEU A 268 -2.57 -7.65 -4.38
N PRO A 269 -2.07 -8.82 -4.82
CA PRO A 269 -2.83 -10.06 -4.69
C PRO A 269 -3.13 -10.42 -3.23
N SER A 270 -2.14 -10.25 -2.35
CA SER A 270 -2.32 -10.52 -0.92
C SER A 270 -3.21 -9.48 -0.23
N LEU A 271 -3.18 -8.21 -0.66
CA LEU A 271 -4.14 -7.20 -0.24
C LEU A 271 -5.56 -7.62 -0.63
N VAL A 272 -5.81 -7.96 -1.89
CA VAL A 272 -7.13 -8.40 -2.37
C VAL A 272 -7.61 -9.64 -1.62
N GLN A 273 -6.72 -10.61 -1.36
CA GLN A 273 -7.05 -11.77 -0.52
C GLN A 273 -7.50 -11.35 0.89
N THR A 274 -6.80 -10.39 1.50
CA THR A 274 -7.14 -9.83 2.82
C THR A 274 -8.50 -9.14 2.79
N LEU A 275 -8.72 -8.26 1.82
CA LEU A 275 -9.97 -7.51 1.68
C LEU A 275 -11.15 -8.44 1.43
N ASN A 276 -10.97 -9.47 0.60
CA ASN A 276 -11.98 -10.50 0.38
C ASN A 276 -12.29 -11.28 1.65
N ALA A 277 -11.29 -11.66 2.43
CA ALA A 277 -11.54 -12.36 3.69
C ALA A 277 -12.29 -11.49 4.70
N LEU A 278 -11.95 -10.20 4.80
CA LEU A 278 -12.71 -9.25 5.63
C LEU A 278 -14.16 -9.11 5.17
N HIS A 279 -14.39 -9.05 3.86
CA HIS A 279 -15.71 -8.90 3.28
C HIS A 279 -16.60 -10.15 3.49
N HIS A 280 -16.02 -11.34 3.39
CA HIS A 280 -16.75 -12.61 3.50
C HIS A 280 -16.88 -13.11 4.96
N ASP A 281 -16.08 -12.63 5.90
CA ASP A 281 -16.22 -12.99 7.31
C ASP A 281 -17.43 -12.28 7.94
N VAL A 282 -18.45 -13.07 8.29
CA VAL A 282 -19.72 -12.60 8.87
C VAL A 282 -19.53 -11.74 10.11
N ASN A 283 -18.47 -12.00 10.89
CA ASN A 283 -18.21 -11.25 12.12
C ASN A 283 -17.47 -9.93 11.84
N LEU A 284 -16.82 -9.78 10.68
CA LEU A 284 -16.00 -8.61 10.37
C LEU A 284 -16.71 -7.61 9.45
N ARG A 285 -17.61 -8.07 8.58
CA ARG A 285 -18.29 -7.23 7.57
C ARG A 285 -19.06 -6.02 8.12
N HIS A 286 -19.38 -6.01 9.41
CA HIS A 286 -20.13 -4.93 10.08
C HIS A 286 -19.24 -4.04 10.96
N LYS A 287 -17.93 -4.30 11.01
CA LYS A 287 -17.00 -3.57 11.86
C LYS A 287 -16.42 -2.35 11.16
N LEU A 288 -16.05 -1.34 11.94
CA LEU A 288 -15.28 -0.23 11.41
C LEU A 288 -13.86 -0.71 11.12
N VAL A 289 -13.52 -0.75 9.83
CA VAL A 289 -12.17 -1.08 9.37
C VAL A 289 -11.53 0.19 8.83
N ILE A 290 -10.36 0.51 9.40
CA ILE A 290 -9.54 1.64 9.00
C ILE A 290 -8.22 1.08 8.48
N TRP A 291 -7.83 1.51 7.28
CA TRP A 291 -6.52 1.25 6.74
C TRP A 291 -5.62 2.44 6.98
N HIS A 292 -4.51 2.21 7.67
CA HIS A 292 -3.50 3.20 7.97
C HIS A 292 -2.41 3.21 6.90
N ASP A 293 -1.99 4.41 6.52
CA ASP A 293 -0.90 4.65 5.58
C ASP A 293 0.45 4.04 6.06
N SER A 294 1.34 3.72 5.13
CA SER A 294 2.71 3.29 5.40
C SER A 294 3.67 4.47 5.53
N HIS A 295 4.62 4.39 6.45
CA HIS A 295 5.59 5.46 6.66
C HIS A 295 6.71 5.43 5.63
N PHE A 296 7.07 6.59 5.10
CA PHE A 296 8.32 6.76 4.36
C PHE A 296 9.53 6.68 5.31
N MET A 297 10.57 5.99 4.86
CA MET A 297 11.85 6.03 5.55
C MET A 297 12.46 7.44 5.38
N HIS A 298 12.66 8.13 6.49
CA HIS A 298 13.25 9.48 6.50
C HIS A 298 14.76 9.41 6.38
N GLN A 299 15.38 10.31 5.60
CA GLN A 299 16.84 10.50 5.66
C GLN A 299 17.20 10.95 7.07
N SER A 300 18.00 10.12 7.74
CA SER A 300 18.70 10.49 8.96
C SER A 300 19.70 11.56 8.59
N HIS A 301 19.22 12.78 8.34
CA HIS A 301 20.05 13.95 8.19
C HIS A 301 20.55 14.28 9.58
N SER A 302 21.86 14.09 9.79
CA SER A 302 22.55 14.55 10.98
C SER A 302 22.24 16.04 11.21
N ASP A 303 21.61 16.32 12.34
CA ASP A 303 21.54 17.58 13.09
C ASP A 303 21.02 18.88 12.47
N LYS A 304 20.77 18.96 11.17
CA LYS A 304 20.13 20.16 10.59
C LYS A 304 18.64 19.93 10.46
N LYS A 305 17.90 20.26 11.54
CA LYS A 305 16.42 20.24 11.63
C LYS A 305 15.81 20.60 10.26
N PRO A 306 15.30 19.63 9.50
CA PRO A 306 14.67 19.93 8.23
C PRO A 306 13.45 20.80 8.55
N ARG A 307 13.40 22.01 7.98
CA ARG A 307 12.18 22.82 8.02
C ARG A 307 11.11 21.96 7.37
N LEU A 308 10.15 21.52 8.18
CA LEU A 308 8.99 20.71 7.82
C LEU A 308 8.14 21.47 6.80
N ARG A 309 8.62 21.59 5.56
CA ARG A 309 7.74 21.88 4.44
C ARG A 309 6.98 20.58 4.23
N ARG A 310 5.67 20.62 4.43
CA ARG A 310 4.74 19.53 4.11
C ARG A 310 4.96 19.18 2.63
N HIS A 311 5.84 18.21 2.37
CA HIS A 311 6.10 17.71 1.03
C HIS A 311 4.88 16.88 0.62
N HIS A 312 3.85 17.59 0.17
CA HIS A 312 2.55 17.02 -0.18
C HIS A 312 2.56 16.21 -1.48
N PHE A 313 3.65 16.24 -2.25
CA PHE A 313 3.69 15.60 -3.54
C PHE A 313 4.90 14.70 -3.69
N LEU A 314 4.58 13.45 -4.01
CA LEU A 314 5.55 12.40 -4.24
C LEU A 314 6.39 12.60 -5.52
N GLY A 315 5.95 13.50 -6.41
CA GLY A 315 6.80 14.06 -7.44
C GLY A 315 8.11 14.57 -6.83
N ASP A 316 8.07 15.27 -5.71
CA ASP A 316 9.30 15.82 -5.12
C ASP A 316 10.20 14.73 -4.52
N TYR A 317 9.63 13.63 -4.02
CA TYR A 317 10.40 12.61 -3.29
C TYR A 317 11.04 11.57 -4.21
N LEU A 318 10.28 11.03 -5.19
CA LEU A 318 10.85 10.10 -6.16
C LEU A 318 11.70 10.81 -7.21
N LEU A 319 11.44 12.08 -7.51
CA LEU A 319 11.99 12.75 -8.69
C LEU A 319 13.02 13.82 -8.34
N PHE A 320 12.79 14.67 -7.34
CA PHE A 320 13.72 15.76 -7.01
C PHE A 320 14.97 15.32 -6.22
N ARG A 321 14.86 14.25 -5.42
CA ARG A 321 15.98 13.70 -4.63
C ARG A 321 16.39 12.28 -5.00
N GLY A 322 15.69 11.61 -5.91
CA GLY A 322 15.92 10.20 -6.24
C GLY A 322 17.40 9.91 -6.57
N HIS A 323 18.04 10.77 -7.36
CA HIS A 323 19.44 10.60 -7.76
C HIS A 323 20.45 10.71 -6.61
N LEU A 324 20.19 11.55 -5.61
CA LEU A 324 21.02 11.66 -4.41
C LEU A 324 20.71 10.51 -3.43
N GLN A 325 19.44 10.15 -3.29
CA GLN A 325 19.01 9.07 -2.38
C GLN A 325 19.50 7.70 -2.83
N ILE A 326 19.52 7.40 -4.14
CA ILE A 326 19.99 6.11 -4.65
C ILE A 326 21.48 5.92 -4.44
N ALA A 327 22.25 6.98 -4.60
CA ALA A 327 23.70 6.95 -4.36
C ALA A 327 24.01 6.72 -2.86
N GLU A 328 23.16 7.20 -1.97
CA GLU A 328 23.33 7.06 -0.51
C GLU A 328 22.75 5.75 0.04
N ASP A 329 21.54 5.35 -0.38
CA ASP A 329 20.80 4.20 0.16
C ASP A 329 19.74 3.67 -0.84
N PRO A 330 20.07 2.67 -1.67
CA PRO A 330 19.15 2.12 -2.67
C PRO A 330 17.98 1.32 -2.05
N TRP A 331 18.15 0.71 -0.87
CA TRP A 331 17.09 -0.04 -0.20
C TRP A 331 15.98 0.87 0.27
N LYS A 332 16.35 2.03 0.77
CA LYS A 332 15.41 3.05 1.17
C LYS A 332 14.67 3.66 0.01
N PHE A 333 15.37 3.91 -1.10
CA PHE A 333 14.71 4.36 -2.33
C PHE A 333 13.68 3.31 -2.79
N TYR A 334 14.08 2.04 -2.84
CA TYR A 334 13.20 0.91 -3.15
C TYR A 334 11.99 0.81 -2.19
N HIS A 335 12.21 0.95 -0.89
CA HIS A 335 11.16 0.97 0.12
C HIS A 335 10.17 2.11 -0.13
N ASN A 336 10.66 3.35 -0.28
CA ASN A 336 9.83 4.53 -0.48
C ASN A 336 9.06 4.48 -1.82
N ALA A 337 9.66 3.91 -2.86
CA ALA A 337 8.97 3.64 -4.12
C ALA A 337 7.80 2.67 -3.93
N GLN A 338 7.97 1.60 -3.15
CA GLN A 338 6.87 0.72 -2.78
C GLN A 338 5.79 1.43 -1.97
N VAL A 339 6.14 2.16 -0.90
CA VAL A 339 5.16 2.93 -0.08
C VAL A 339 4.26 3.75 -0.98
N TYR A 340 4.85 4.47 -1.93
CA TYR A 340 4.08 5.25 -2.87
C TYR A 340 3.06 4.44 -3.67
N MET A 341 3.54 3.41 -4.36
CA MET A 341 2.74 2.60 -5.27
C MET A 341 1.61 1.91 -4.50
N GLN A 342 1.91 1.42 -3.30
CA GLN A 342 0.97 0.80 -2.39
C GLN A 342 -0.11 1.78 -1.96
N ASN A 343 0.25 2.95 -1.45
CA ASN A 343 -0.71 3.97 -1.03
C ASN A 343 -1.61 4.43 -2.18
N TYR A 344 -1.03 4.62 -3.36
CA TYR A 344 -1.76 4.99 -4.57
C TYR A 344 -2.83 3.94 -4.93
N ALA A 345 -2.47 2.66 -4.88
CA ALA A 345 -3.38 1.57 -5.19
C ALA A 345 -4.43 1.35 -4.10
N ILE A 346 -4.03 1.40 -2.84
CA ILE A 346 -4.90 1.24 -1.67
C ILE A 346 -6.02 2.28 -1.69
N ARG A 347 -5.70 3.57 -1.88
CA ARG A 347 -6.70 4.66 -1.90
C ARG A 347 -7.80 4.44 -2.94
N ARG A 348 -7.49 3.72 -4.02
CA ARG A 348 -8.46 3.35 -5.05
C ARG A 348 -9.20 2.06 -4.74
N LEU A 349 -8.53 1.07 -4.16
CA LEU A 349 -9.14 -0.22 -3.86
C LEU A 349 -10.10 -0.18 -2.68
N LEU A 350 -9.72 0.47 -1.57
CA LEU A 350 -10.47 0.40 -0.31
C LEU A 350 -11.93 0.89 -0.38
N PRO A 351 -12.28 1.96 -1.13
CA PRO A 351 -13.68 2.39 -1.25
C PRO A 351 -14.62 1.29 -1.75
N HIS A 352 -14.15 0.37 -2.60
CA HIS A 352 -14.95 -0.76 -3.09
C HIS A 352 -15.27 -1.80 -2.01
N PHE A 353 -14.52 -1.80 -0.91
CA PHE A 353 -14.72 -2.69 0.23
C PHE A 353 -15.35 -1.98 1.43
N GLY A 354 -15.69 -0.69 1.31
CA GLY A 354 -16.23 0.11 2.41
C GLY A 354 -15.23 0.37 3.54
N ILE A 355 -13.93 0.29 3.25
CA ILE A 355 -12.85 0.49 4.23
C ILE A 355 -12.37 1.93 4.16
N GLN A 356 -12.22 2.57 5.33
CA GLN A 356 -11.76 3.96 5.40
C GLN A 356 -10.24 4.03 5.28
N TYR A 357 -9.75 4.96 4.47
CA TYR A 357 -8.32 5.24 4.36
C TYR A 357 -7.93 6.38 5.29
N LEU A 358 -6.89 6.15 6.08
CA LEU A 358 -6.36 7.13 7.01
C LEU A 358 -4.95 7.59 6.59
N PRO A 359 -4.81 8.81 6.01
CA PRO A 359 -3.51 9.35 5.62
C PRO A 359 -2.69 9.75 6.86
N LEU A 360 -1.36 9.64 6.73
CA LEU A 360 -0.37 10.09 7.71
C LEU A 360 0.17 11.49 7.41
#